data_AF-A0A357IQZ9-F1
#
_entry.id   AF-A0A357IQZ9-F1
#
_cell.length_a   1.000
_cell.length_b   1.000
_cell.length_c   1.000
_cell.angle_alpha   90.00
_cell.angle_beta   90.00
_cell.angle_gamma   90.00
#
_symmetry.space_group_name_H-M   'P 1'
#
loop_
_entity.id
_entity.type
_entity.pdbx_description
1 polymer ?
#
loop_
_entity_poly.entity_id
_entity_poly.type
_entity_poly.pdbx_seq_one_letter_code
_entity_poly.pdbx_strand_id
1 'polypeptide(L)'
;MRIIVCQNKTELGHKAAQEVLELVQKNPKAILGLATGSSPLELYASLIEGYRRGVSFKDVQSFNLDEYISCPIKEQTYRFFMEDNLFSH
;
A
#
# COMPACT_ATOMS: atom_id res chain seq x y z
N MET A 1 15.91 -3.49 -15.52
CA MET A 1 15.20 -4.19 -14.43
C MET A 1 16.15 -4.31 -13.24
N ARG A 2 15.75 -3.83 -12.06
CA ARG A 2 16.52 -3.96 -10.80
C ARG A 2 15.89 -5.07 -9.97
N ILE A 3 16.69 -6.05 -9.50
CA ILE A 3 16.22 -7.16 -8.67
C ILE A 3 16.73 -6.96 -7.25
N ILE A 4 15.83 -7.06 -6.27
CA ILE A 4 16.17 -7.02 -4.84
C ILE A 4 15.69 -8.34 -4.23
N VAL A 5 16.61 -9.11 -3.67
CA VAL A 5 16.31 -10.35 -2.97
C VAL A 5 16.23 -10.04 -1.47
N CYS A 6 15.12 -10.40 -0.84
CA CYS A 6 14.87 -10.21 0.58
C CYS A 6 14.80 -11.57 1.27
N GLN A 7 15.19 -11.64 2.55
CA GLN A 7 15.21 -12.88 3.31
C GLN A 7 13.82 -13.36 3.71
N ASN A 8 12.89 -12.42 3.93
CA ASN A 8 11.52 -12.71 4.37
C ASN A 8 10.54 -11.61 3.96
N LYS A 9 9.25 -11.85 4.22
CA LYS A 9 8.16 -10.94 3.86
C LYS A 9 8.25 -9.57 4.56
N THR A 10 8.68 -9.54 5.83
CA THR A 10 8.81 -8.31 6.61
C THR A 10 9.91 -7.42 6.03
N GLU A 11 11.09 -7.97 5.72
CA GLU A 11 12.16 -7.22 5.06
C GLU A 11 11.71 -6.69 3.69
N LEU A 12 10.98 -7.49 2.93
CA LEU A 12 10.41 -7.07 1.65
C LEU A 12 9.42 -5.91 1.84
N GLY A 13 8.51 -6.01 2.81
CA GLY A 13 7.53 -4.97 3.13
C GLY A 13 8.21 -3.66 3.51
N HIS A 14 9.21 -3.71 4.39
CA HIS A 14 10.00 -2.55 4.80
C HIS A 14 10.71 -1.88 3.62
N LYS A 15 11.41 -2.66 2.78
CA LYS A 15 12.14 -2.12 1.61
C LYS A 15 11.18 -1.53 0.57
N ALA A 16 10.07 -2.20 0.29
CA ALA A 16 9.06 -1.69 -0.63
C ALA A 16 8.41 -0.40 -0.08
N ALA A 17 8.12 -0.35 1.22
CA ALA A 17 7.56 0.83 1.86
C ALA A 17 8.52 2.01 1.83
N GLN A 18 9.81 1.77 2.04
CA GLN A 18 10.82 2.83 1.94
C GLN A 18 10.78 3.50 0.57
N GLU A 19 10.73 2.74 -0.53
CA GLU A 19 10.66 3.30 -1.88
C GLU A 19 9.40 4.16 -2.09
N VAL A 20 8.24 3.70 -1.58
CA VAL A 20 6.98 4.45 -1.66
C VAL A 20 7.02 5.71 -0.79
N LEU A 21 7.52 5.63 0.44
CA LEU A 21 7.64 6.76 1.35
C LEU A 21 8.61 7.81 0.80
N GLU A 22 9.74 7.40 0.24
CA GLU A 22 10.68 8.29 -0.43
C GLU A 22 10.04 8.99 -1.64
N LEU A 23 9.23 8.27 -2.43
CA LEU A 23 8.47 8.86 -3.53
C LEU A 23 7.47 9.92 -3.03
N VAL A 24 6.68 9.59 -2.00
CA VAL A 24 5.66 10.49 -1.45
C VAL A 24 6.29 11.74 -0.83
N GLN A 25 7.42 11.60 -0.13
CA GLN A 25 8.14 12.74 0.43
C GLN A 25 8.72 13.66 -0.65
N LYS A 26 9.23 13.10 -1.75
CA LYS A 26 9.77 13.86 -2.89
C LYS A 26 8.67 14.45 -3.76
N ASN A 27 7.52 13.79 -3.86
CA ASN A 27 6.36 14.20 -4.62
C ASN A 27 5.08 13.97 -3.81
N PRO A 28 4.63 14.98 -3.03
CA PRO A 28 3.41 14.87 -2.22
C PRO A 28 2.14 14.61 -3.03
N LYS A 29 2.16 14.84 -4.36
CA LYS A 29 1.06 14.58 -5.30
C LYS A 29 1.26 13.30 -6.10
N ALA A 30 2.04 12.36 -5.60
CA ALA A 30 2.25 11.07 -6.25
C ALA A 30 0.90 10.36 -6.50
N ILE A 31 0.82 9.64 -7.61
CA ILE A 31 -0.30 8.77 -7.95
C ILE A 31 0.17 7.33 -7.78
N LEU A 32 -0.44 6.61 -6.84
CA LEU A 32 -0.04 5.24 -6.47
C LEU A 32 -1.01 4.22 -7.08
N GLY A 33 -0.47 3.29 -7.87
CA GLY A 33 -1.20 2.08 -8.26
C GLY A 33 -1.07 1.03 -7.16
N LEU A 34 -2.19 0.57 -6.60
CA LEU A 34 -2.22 -0.31 -5.44
C LEU A 34 -2.82 -1.68 -5.79
N ALA A 35 -2.20 -2.74 -5.27
CA ALA A 35 -2.60 -4.12 -5.47
C ALA A 35 -3.21 -4.72 -4.19
N THR A 36 -4.02 -5.75 -4.31
CA THR A 36 -4.55 -6.49 -3.16
C THR A 36 -3.83 -7.84 -2.98
N GLY A 37 -4.30 -8.65 -2.03
CA GLY A 37 -3.75 -9.98 -1.72
C GLY A 37 -2.77 -9.98 -0.55
N SER A 38 -2.18 -11.14 -0.27
CA SER A 38 -1.34 -11.33 0.92
C SER A 38 0.06 -10.75 0.79
N SER A 39 0.59 -10.61 -0.43
CA SER A 39 1.93 -10.08 -0.69
C SER A 39 2.13 -8.63 -0.22
N PRO A 40 1.22 -7.67 -0.47
CA PRO A 40 1.42 -6.28 -0.07
C PRO A 40 1.09 -5.98 1.41
N LEU A 41 0.67 -6.96 2.23
CA LEU A 41 0.26 -6.68 3.62
C LEU A 41 1.39 -6.06 4.46
N GLU A 42 2.61 -6.60 4.39
CA GLU A 42 3.76 -6.07 5.12
C GLU A 42 4.17 -4.67 4.61
N LEU A 43 3.96 -4.39 3.31
CA LEU A 43 4.13 -3.06 2.75
C LEU A 43 3.13 -2.09 3.37
N TYR A 44 1.84 -2.43 3.41
CA TYR A 44 0.81 -1.55 3.96
C TYR A 44 0.98 -1.28 5.45
N ALA A 45 1.30 -2.31 6.23
CA ALA A 45 1.65 -2.15 7.64
C ALA A 45 2.80 -1.14 7.83
N SER A 46 3.83 -1.22 6.98
CA SER A 46 4.98 -0.30 7.02
C SER A 46 4.65 1.12 6.57
N LEU A 47 3.75 1.30 5.60
CA LEU A 47 3.26 2.62 5.21
C LEU A 47 2.48 3.29 6.33
N ILE A 48 1.64 2.52 7.04
CA ILE A 48 0.90 2.97 8.22
C ILE A 48 1.87 3.41 9.32
N GLU A 49 2.95 2.65 9.56
CA GLU A 49 4.00 3.09 10.49
C GLU A 49 4.67 4.39 10.04
N GLY A 50 4.97 4.54 8.74
CA GLY A 50 5.52 5.75 8.17
C GLY A 50 4.60 6.96 8.37
N TYR A 51 3.29 6.78 8.16
CA TYR A 51 2.28 7.78 8.44
C TYR A 51 2.25 8.18 9.92
N ARG A 52 2.22 7.21 10.83
CA ARG A 52 2.27 7.44 12.29
C ARG A 52 3.55 8.15 12.74
N ARG A 53 4.64 8.03 11.98
CA ARG A 53 5.91 8.76 12.20
C ARG A 53 5.95 10.15 11.55
N GLY A 54 4.88 10.57 10.87
CA GLY A 54 4.70 11.94 10.36
C GLY A 54 4.79 12.10 8.84
N VAL A 55 4.90 11.03 8.06
CA VAL A 55 4.83 11.13 6.60
C VAL A 55 3.39 11.41 6.18
N SER A 56 3.13 12.51 5.49
CA SER A 56 1.78 12.88 5.06
C SER A 56 1.42 12.26 3.71
N PHE A 57 0.22 11.68 3.62
CA PHE A 57 -0.38 11.18 2.37
C PHE A 57 -1.55 12.06 1.90
N LYS A 58 -1.73 13.25 2.50
CA LYS A 58 -2.91 14.11 2.30
C LYS A 58 -3.21 14.45 0.84
N ASP A 59 -2.17 14.69 0.05
CA ASP A 59 -2.29 15.11 -1.36
C ASP A 59 -2.00 13.96 -2.35
N VAL A 60 -1.75 12.74 -1.83
CA VAL A 60 -1.51 11.54 -2.62
C VAL A 60 -2.83 11.03 -3.19
N GLN A 61 -2.81 10.59 -4.45
CA GLN A 61 -3.93 9.90 -5.07
C GLN A 61 -3.57 8.43 -5.27
N SER A 62 -4.57 7.56 -5.25
CA SER A 62 -4.38 6.15 -5.57
C SER A 62 -5.46 5.60 -6.47
N PHE A 63 -5.13 4.54 -7.19
CA PHE A 63 -6.08 3.69 -7.90
C PHE A 63 -5.75 2.23 -7.63
N ASN A 64 -6.78 1.40 -7.57
CA ASN A 64 -6.65 -0.04 -7.47
C ASN A 64 -6.57 -0.67 -8.86
N LEU A 65 -5.84 -1.78 -8.97
CA LEU A 65 -5.68 -2.49 -10.23
C LEU A 65 -6.99 -3.05 -10.78
N ASP A 66 -7.85 -3.57 -9.89
CA ASP A 66 -9.02 -4.36 -10.22
C ASP A 66 -10.06 -4.35 -9.09
N GLU A 67 -11.24 -4.90 -9.38
CA GLU A 67 -12.31 -5.20 -8.43
C GLU A 67 -13.16 -6.36 -8.98
N TYR A 68 -13.74 -7.16 -8.08
CA TYR A 68 -14.69 -8.19 -8.47
C TYR A 68 -16.01 -7.58 -8.95
N ILE A 69 -16.46 -8.00 -10.13
CA ILE A 69 -17.78 -7.63 -10.64
C ILE A 69 -18.86 -8.32 -9.78
N SER A 70 -19.77 -7.53 -9.22
CA SER A 70 -20.95 -8.00 -8.47
C SER A 70 -20.62 -8.91 -7.27
N CYS A 71 -19.61 -8.56 -6.48
CA CYS A 71 -19.30 -9.30 -5.25
C CYS A 71 -20.47 -9.20 -4.24
N PRO A 72 -21.09 -10.33 -3.84
CA PRO A 72 -22.25 -10.30 -2.95
C PRO A 72 -21.86 -10.05 -1.48
N ILE A 73 -20.59 -10.22 -1.14
CA ILE A 73 -20.05 -10.11 0.23
C ILE A 73 -19.10 -8.92 0.25
N LYS A 74 -19.46 -7.86 0.98
CA LYS A 74 -18.70 -6.62 1.02
C LYS A 74 -17.25 -6.86 1.48
N GLU A 75 -17.06 -7.72 2.47
CA GLU A 75 -15.77 -8.04 3.08
C GLU A 75 -14.80 -8.73 2.10
N GLN A 76 -15.32 -9.27 0.99
CA GLN A 76 -14.51 -9.90 -0.05
C GLN A 76 -14.19 -8.96 -1.22
N THR A 77 -14.69 -7.72 -1.19
CA THR A 77 -14.35 -6.69 -2.19
C THR A 77 -12.93 -6.19 -1.97
N TYR A 78 -12.25 -5.84 -3.05
CA TYR A 78 -10.95 -5.18 -2.97
C TYR A 78 -11.06 -3.78 -2.39
N ARG A 79 -12.20 -3.10 -2.56
CA ARG A 79 -12.52 -1.88 -1.84
C ARG A 79 -12.45 -2.07 -0.33
N PHE A 80 -13.12 -3.09 0.20
CA PHE A 80 -13.10 -3.38 1.64
C PHE A 80 -11.69 -3.76 2.11
N PHE A 81 -11.00 -4.61 1.34
CA PHE A 81 -9.62 -4.99 1.64
C PHE A 81 -8.71 -3.76 1.83
N MET A 82 -8.76 -2.79 0.91
CA MET A 82 -7.93 -1.59 1.01
C MET A 82 -8.33 -0.68 2.18
N GLU A 83 -9.63 -0.59 2.46
CA GLU A 83 -10.13 0.17 3.60
C GLU A 83 -9.59 -0.39 4.91
N ASP A 84 -9.68 -1.71 5.08
CA ASP A 84 -9.25 -2.45 6.27
C ASP A 84 -7.73 -2.49 6.45
N ASN A 85 -6.98 -2.62 5.35
CA ASN A 85 -5.52 -2.85 5.41
C ASN A 85 -4.67 -1.60 5.20
N LEU A 86 -5.24 -0.47 4.75
CA LEU A 86 -4.47 0.74 4.48
C LEU A 86 -5.20 2.05 4.80
N PHE A 87 -6.43 2.25 4.32
CA PHE A 87 -7.04 3.59 4.29
C PHE A 87 -7.67 4.03 5.61
N SER A 88 -8.10 3.11 6.48
CA SER A 88 -8.74 3.42 7.77
C SER A 88 -7.75 3.47 8.97
N HIS A 89 -6.45 3.68 8.75
CA HIS A 89 -5.41 3.74 9.79
C HIS A 89 -4.75 5.12 9.92
#